data_AF-A0A3P7EZK2-F1
#
_entry.id   AF-A0A3P7EZK2-F1
#
_cell.length_a   1.000
_cell.length_b   1.000
_cell.length_c   1.000
_cell.angle_alpha   90.00
_cell.angle_beta   90.00
_cell.angle_gamma   90.00
#
_symmetry.space_group_name_H-M   'P 1'
#
loop_
_entity.id
_entity.type
_entity.pdbx_description
1 polymer ?
#
loop_
_entity_poly.entity_id
_entity_poly.type
_entity_poly.pdbx_seq_one_letter_code
_entity_poly.pdbx_strand_id
1 'polypeptide(L)'
;MEQLQHYVQTMKLLHLQPSQHRMDLQPLLELIGFLSHVSFHYPVEAEQFAEGMISVLRNQSAGLDPEVRMAFCKALIVLRNHKVVPPLDVLQLSFELVKCEDKPLRKFIFGAVISLLRKVGKEKRDQKLLSKIQSFLFAKLKDSRSIVARTAELILIGAYRKDLLRDAKTANAIAECCFHKVARMQVSFLRQTTSPLLANSHVI
;
A
#
# COMPACT_ATOMS: atom_id res chain seq x y z
N MET A 1 26.40 2.16 -9.97
CA MET A 1 26.09 2.49 -11.39
C MET A 1 25.81 1.24 -12.24
N GLU A 2 26.73 0.27 -12.34
CA GLU A 2 26.55 -0.93 -13.17
C GLU A 2 25.26 -1.73 -12.86
N GLN A 3 24.97 -1.94 -11.58
CA GLN A 3 23.76 -2.67 -11.14
C GLN A 3 22.46 -1.94 -11.55
N LEU A 4 22.45 -0.60 -11.50
CA LEU A 4 21.29 0.17 -11.96
C LEU A 4 21.11 0.06 -13.47
N GLN A 5 22.21 0.12 -14.23
CA GLN A 5 22.15 -0.07 -15.69
C GLN A 5 21.66 -1.47 -16.04
N HIS A 6 22.18 -2.49 -15.34
CA HIS A 6 21.70 -3.86 -15.48
C HIS A 6 20.20 -3.96 -15.19
N TYR A 7 19.71 -3.34 -14.11
CA TYR A 7 18.28 -3.27 -13.81
C TYR A 7 17.47 -2.65 -14.94
N VAL A 8 17.89 -1.49 -15.46
CA VAL A 8 17.20 -0.80 -16.55
C VAL A 8 17.11 -1.68 -17.80
N GLN A 9 18.16 -2.42 -18.15
CA GLN A 9 18.11 -3.33 -19.30
C GLN A 9 17.19 -4.54 -19.03
N THR A 10 17.26 -5.14 -17.84
CA THR A 10 16.37 -6.23 -17.44
C THR A 10 14.91 -5.81 -17.48
N MET A 11 14.58 -4.58 -17.04
CA MET A 11 13.22 -4.04 -17.09
C MET A 11 12.71 -3.80 -18.52
N LYS A 12 13.60 -3.44 -19.46
CA LYS A 12 13.24 -3.33 -20.89
C LYS A 12 12.93 -4.70 -21.48
N LEU A 13 13.73 -5.73 -21.17
CA LEU A 13 13.46 -7.09 -21.61
C LEU A 13 12.13 -7.61 -21.06
N LEU A 14 11.84 -7.32 -19.80
CA LEU A 14 10.59 -7.68 -19.14
C LEU A 14 9.36 -7.02 -19.80
N HIS A 15 9.49 -5.79 -20.30
CA HIS A 15 8.45 -5.15 -21.11
C HIS A 15 8.23 -5.83 -22.46
N LEU A 16 9.28 -6.35 -23.08
CA LEU A 16 9.23 -6.98 -24.40
C LEU A 16 8.73 -8.43 -24.35
N GLN A 17 8.84 -9.11 -23.20
CA GLN A 17 8.41 -10.49 -23.00
C GLN A 17 7.41 -10.58 -21.83
N PRO A 18 6.09 -10.49 -22.09
CA PRO A 18 5.06 -10.52 -21.05
C PRO A 18 4.96 -11.87 -20.31
N SER A 19 5.41 -12.97 -20.94
CA SER A 19 5.34 -14.32 -20.37
C SER A 19 6.59 -14.64 -19.55
N GLN A 20 6.56 -14.32 -18.25
CA GLN A 20 7.65 -14.56 -17.30
C GLN A 20 7.80 -16.04 -16.88
N HIS A 21 6.91 -16.92 -17.34
CA HIS A 21 6.81 -18.33 -16.93
C HIS A 21 8.07 -19.20 -17.13
N ARG A 22 9.08 -18.70 -17.86
CA ARG A 22 10.35 -19.41 -18.12
C ARG A 22 11.59 -18.63 -17.68
N MET A 23 11.42 -17.46 -17.06
CA MET A 23 12.54 -16.66 -16.59
C MET A 23 12.95 -17.08 -15.19
N ASP A 24 14.25 -17.24 -14.95
CA ASP A 24 14.77 -17.22 -13.59
C ASP A 24 14.63 -15.78 -13.04
N LEU A 25 13.74 -15.62 -12.07
CA LEU A 25 13.43 -14.32 -11.48
C LEU A 25 14.41 -13.95 -10.35
N GLN A 26 15.15 -14.92 -9.81
CA GLN A 26 15.99 -14.72 -8.63
C GLN A 26 16.99 -13.55 -8.80
N PRO A 27 17.71 -13.42 -9.93
CA PRO A 27 18.63 -12.30 -10.13
C PRO A 27 17.93 -10.95 -10.12
N LEU A 28 16.73 -10.86 -10.69
CA LEU A 28 15.94 -9.63 -10.70
C LEU A 28 15.46 -9.28 -9.28
N LEU A 29 14.99 -10.27 -8.51
CA LEU A 29 14.52 -10.06 -7.14
C LEU A 29 15.66 -9.57 -6.23
N GLU A 30 16.85 -10.17 -6.35
CA GLU A 30 18.05 -9.74 -5.64
C GLU A 30 18.47 -8.32 -6.02
N LEU A 31 18.41 -7.99 -7.31
CA LEU A 31 18.74 -6.68 -7.82
C LEU A 31 17.78 -5.59 -7.31
N ILE A 32 16.48 -5.87 -7.30
CA ILE A 32 15.46 -4.98 -6.71
C ILE A 32 15.74 -4.74 -5.24
N GLY A 33 16.04 -5.82 -4.49
CA GLY A 33 16.39 -5.75 -3.08
C GLY A 33 17.62 -4.88 -2.85
N PHE A 34 18.71 -5.18 -3.54
CA PHE A 34 19.97 -4.45 -3.46
C PHE A 34 19.79 -2.95 -3.73
N LEU A 35 19.21 -2.58 -4.88
CA LEU A 35 19.00 -1.18 -5.27
C LEU A 35 18.12 -0.43 -4.26
N SER A 36 17.08 -1.08 -3.73
CA SER A 36 16.24 -0.47 -2.70
C SER A 36 17.00 -0.20 -1.40
N HIS A 37 17.87 -1.11 -0.95
CA HIS A 37 18.58 -0.96 0.32
C HIS A 37 19.73 0.05 0.26
N VAL A 38 20.44 0.14 -0.87
CA VAL A 38 21.54 1.12 -1.02
C VAL A 38 21.06 2.53 -1.37
N SER A 39 19.76 2.71 -1.66
CA SER A 39 19.18 3.97 -2.15
C SER A 39 19.45 5.20 -1.28
N PHE A 40 19.63 5.04 0.04
CA PHE A 40 19.96 6.16 0.92
C PHE A 40 21.31 6.82 0.59
N HIS A 41 22.25 6.04 0.03
CA HIS A 41 23.59 6.52 -0.31
C HIS A 41 23.70 7.08 -1.74
N TYR A 42 22.70 6.82 -2.58
CA TYR A 42 22.71 7.15 -4.02
C TYR A 42 21.37 7.80 -4.41
N PRO A 43 21.12 9.05 -3.98
CA PRO A 43 19.78 9.67 -4.09
C PRO A 43 19.34 9.89 -5.54
N VAL A 44 20.25 10.26 -6.44
CA VAL A 44 19.93 10.51 -7.86
C VAL A 44 19.52 9.20 -8.55
N GLU A 45 20.31 8.15 -8.34
CA GLU A 45 20.05 6.81 -8.85
C GLU A 45 18.79 6.19 -8.23
N ALA A 46 18.53 6.49 -6.96
CA ALA A 46 17.34 6.04 -6.25
C ALA A 46 16.07 6.64 -6.83
N GLU A 47 16.08 7.92 -7.22
CA GLU A 47 14.97 8.56 -7.91
C GLU A 47 14.71 7.87 -9.25
N GLN A 48 15.74 7.66 -10.06
CA GLN A 48 15.62 6.95 -11.34
C GLN A 48 15.06 5.53 -11.18
N PHE A 49 15.55 4.80 -10.17
CA PHE A 49 15.06 3.46 -9.83
C PHE A 49 13.58 3.51 -9.40
N ALA A 50 13.21 4.46 -8.54
CA ALA A 50 11.85 4.63 -8.06
C ALA A 50 10.88 4.95 -9.21
N GLU A 51 11.24 5.87 -10.10
CA GLU A 51 10.42 6.24 -11.26
C GLU A 51 10.15 5.05 -12.19
N GLY A 52 11.21 4.31 -12.53
CA GLY A 52 11.09 3.11 -13.37
C GLY A 52 10.18 2.06 -12.74
N MET A 53 10.39 1.76 -11.45
CA MET A 53 9.58 0.81 -10.70
C MET A 53 8.11 1.25 -10.59
N ILE A 54 7.85 2.52 -10.26
CA ILE A 54 6.48 3.06 -10.14
C ILE A 54 5.77 2.98 -11.48
N SER A 55 6.44 3.35 -12.58
CA SER A 55 5.89 3.26 -13.93
C SER A 55 5.46 1.82 -14.26
N VAL A 56 6.31 0.84 -13.97
CA VAL A 56 6.02 -0.58 -14.19
C VAL A 56 4.80 -1.03 -13.37
N LEU A 57 4.76 -0.70 -12.07
CA LEU A 57 3.63 -1.07 -11.20
C LEU A 57 2.31 -0.44 -11.66
N ARG A 58 2.32 0.81 -12.13
CA ARG A 58 1.10 1.48 -12.63
C ARG A 58 0.60 0.87 -13.92
N ASN A 59 1.51 0.58 -14.86
CA ASN A 59 1.14 0.21 -16.22
C ASN A 59 0.92 -1.30 -16.40
N GLN A 60 1.57 -2.14 -15.59
CA GLN A 60 1.67 -3.58 -15.86
C GLN A 60 1.39 -4.46 -14.64
N SER A 61 0.92 -3.91 -13.51
CA SER A 61 0.78 -4.66 -12.26
C SER A 61 0.07 -6.01 -12.39
N ALA A 62 -1.01 -6.10 -13.18
CA ALA A 62 -1.76 -7.34 -13.37
C ALA A 62 -0.99 -8.42 -14.16
N GLY A 63 -0.12 -8.02 -15.09
CA GLY A 63 0.69 -8.92 -15.91
C GLY A 63 2.03 -9.31 -15.29
N LEU A 64 2.47 -8.61 -14.24
CA LEU A 64 3.68 -8.97 -13.51
C LEU A 64 3.49 -10.22 -12.65
N ASP A 65 4.53 -11.02 -12.59
CA ASP A 65 4.69 -12.13 -11.68
C ASP A 65 4.46 -11.66 -10.22
N PRO A 66 3.68 -12.42 -9.43
CA PRO A 66 3.39 -12.05 -8.04
C PRO A 66 4.64 -11.80 -7.18
N GLU A 67 5.74 -12.51 -7.40
CA GLU A 67 6.98 -12.32 -6.64
C GLU A 67 7.66 -11.00 -6.98
N VAL A 68 7.74 -10.67 -8.27
CA VAL A 68 8.28 -9.38 -8.74
C VAL A 68 7.43 -8.22 -8.21
N ARG A 69 6.10 -8.36 -8.28
CA ARG A 69 5.16 -7.36 -7.75
C ARG A 69 5.34 -7.16 -6.24
N MET A 70 5.52 -8.24 -5.49
CA MET A 70 5.79 -8.19 -4.06
C MET A 70 7.16 -7.55 -3.77
N ALA A 71 8.21 -7.88 -4.53
CA ALA A 71 9.53 -7.30 -4.38
C ALA A 71 9.53 -5.79 -4.62
N PHE A 72 8.86 -5.32 -5.67
CA PHE A 72 8.67 -3.89 -5.91
C PHE A 72 7.87 -3.20 -4.79
N CYS A 73 6.83 -3.84 -4.26
CA CYS A 73 6.11 -3.29 -3.11
C CYS A 73 7.00 -3.15 -1.87
N LYS A 74 7.86 -4.13 -1.59
CA LYS A 74 8.83 -4.03 -0.49
C LYS A 74 9.84 -2.90 -0.73
N ALA A 75 10.39 -2.83 -1.94
CA ALA A 75 11.31 -1.77 -2.35
C ALA A 75 10.69 -0.37 -2.22
N LEU A 76 9.42 -0.20 -2.61
CA LEU A 76 8.66 1.05 -2.45
C LEU A 76 8.60 1.50 -0.99
N ILE A 77 8.40 0.57 -0.04
CA ILE A 77 8.39 0.90 1.39
C ILE A 77 9.78 1.30 1.90
N VAL A 78 10.84 0.66 1.40
CA VAL A 78 12.23 1.03 1.72
C VAL A 78 12.55 2.44 1.20
N LEU A 79 12.27 2.71 -0.07
CA LEU A 79 12.47 4.02 -0.70
C LEU A 79 11.66 5.11 0.00
N ARG A 80 10.45 4.81 0.46
CA ARG A 80 9.67 5.72 1.31
C ARG A 80 10.38 6.02 2.63
N ASN A 81 10.94 5.02 3.29
CA ASN A 81 11.66 5.21 4.55
C ASN A 81 12.92 6.07 4.36
N HIS A 82 13.56 5.94 3.20
CA HIS A 82 14.69 6.78 2.78
C HIS A 82 14.26 8.14 2.23
N LYS A 83 12.95 8.46 2.26
CA LYS A 83 12.35 9.72 1.78
C LYS A 83 12.49 9.99 0.28
N VAL A 84 12.85 8.98 -0.50
CA VAL A 84 12.89 9.05 -1.97
C VAL A 84 11.48 9.15 -2.55
N VAL A 85 10.53 8.40 -1.97
CA VAL A 85 9.13 8.39 -2.44
C VAL A 85 8.20 9.09 -1.42
N PRO A 86 7.34 10.02 -1.84
CA PRO A 86 6.35 10.65 -0.99
C PRO A 86 5.33 9.65 -0.40
N PRO A 87 4.80 9.91 0.81
CA PRO A 87 3.89 8.98 1.48
C PRO A 87 2.53 8.84 0.78
N LEU A 88 2.04 9.92 0.14
CA LEU A 88 0.79 9.87 -0.61
C LEU A 88 0.92 9.04 -1.89
N ASP A 89 2.08 9.03 -2.53
CA ASP A 89 2.32 8.25 -3.75
C ASP A 89 2.34 6.76 -3.43
N VAL A 90 2.97 6.37 -2.31
CA VAL A 90 2.91 4.99 -1.78
C VAL A 90 1.46 4.57 -1.54
N LEU A 91 0.66 5.44 -0.93
CA LEU A 91 -0.75 5.15 -0.62
C LEU A 91 -1.58 5.01 -1.90
N GLN A 92 -1.40 5.91 -2.88
CA GLN A 92 -2.09 5.84 -4.17
C GLN A 92 -1.76 4.53 -4.89
N LEU A 93 -0.47 4.23 -5.04
CA LEU A 93 -0.01 3.02 -5.73
C LEU A 93 -0.47 1.75 -5.02
N SER A 94 -0.45 1.73 -3.68
CA SER A 94 -1.01 0.63 -2.90
C SER A 94 -2.46 0.34 -3.28
N PHE A 95 -3.30 1.37 -3.42
CA PHE A 95 -4.70 1.22 -3.80
C PHE A 95 -4.93 0.95 -5.29
N GLU A 96 -3.93 1.13 -6.14
CA GLU A 96 -3.94 0.58 -7.50
C GLU A 96 -3.67 -0.93 -7.47
N LEU A 97 -2.71 -1.37 -6.65
CA LEU A 97 -2.27 -2.76 -6.57
C LEU A 97 -3.24 -3.70 -5.84
N VAL A 98 -4.08 -3.20 -4.92
CA VAL A 98 -5.11 -4.03 -4.27
C VAL A 98 -6.14 -4.61 -5.24
N LYS A 99 -6.22 -4.07 -6.46
CA LYS A 99 -7.09 -4.55 -7.54
C LYS A 99 -6.57 -5.84 -8.16
N CYS A 100 -5.27 -6.13 -8.06
CA CYS A 100 -4.70 -7.39 -8.55
C CYS A 100 -5.27 -8.57 -7.74
N GLU A 101 -5.47 -9.72 -8.38
CA GLU A 101 -5.98 -10.95 -7.74
C GLU A 101 -4.91 -11.67 -6.89
N ASP A 102 -4.34 -10.94 -5.93
CA ASP A 102 -3.17 -11.38 -5.17
C ASP A 102 -3.41 -11.16 -3.67
N LYS A 103 -3.76 -12.26 -2.98
CA LYS A 103 -4.10 -12.24 -1.56
C LYS A 103 -2.88 -11.94 -0.66
N PRO A 104 -1.70 -12.56 -0.87
CA PRO A 104 -0.49 -12.19 -0.14
C PRO A 104 -0.15 -10.70 -0.27
N LEU A 105 -0.23 -10.14 -1.48
CA LEU A 105 0.02 -8.72 -1.72
C LEU A 105 -0.95 -7.82 -0.96
N ARG A 106 -2.25 -8.10 -0.99
CA ARG A 106 -3.23 -7.31 -0.24
C ARG A 106 -2.96 -7.33 1.28
N LYS A 107 -2.54 -8.48 1.82
CA LYS A 107 -2.15 -8.59 3.24
C LYS A 107 -0.92 -7.74 3.54
N PHE A 108 0.06 -7.75 2.64
CA PHE A 108 1.26 -6.91 2.75
C PHE A 108 0.89 -5.42 2.71
N ILE A 109 0.09 -4.99 1.72
CA ILE A 109 -0.36 -3.60 1.56
C ILE A 109 -1.07 -3.10 2.82
N PHE A 110 -1.98 -3.89 3.39
CA PHE A 110 -2.64 -3.56 4.65
C PHE A 110 -1.61 -3.25 5.75
N GLY A 111 -0.64 -4.14 5.97
CA GLY A 111 0.41 -3.95 6.97
C GLY A 111 1.28 -2.72 6.68
N ALA A 112 1.64 -2.50 5.42
CA ALA A 112 2.45 -1.38 4.96
C ALA A 112 1.76 -0.03 5.21
N VAL A 113 0.47 0.10 4.87
CA VAL A 113 -0.30 1.34 5.10
C VAL A 113 -0.48 1.62 6.60
N ILE A 114 -0.74 0.60 7.42
CA ILE A 114 -0.80 0.76 8.88
C ILE A 114 0.56 1.24 9.44
N SER A 115 1.66 0.70 8.93
CA SER A 115 3.01 1.14 9.31
C SER A 115 3.27 2.59 8.88
N LEU A 116 2.84 2.97 7.68
CA LEU A 116 2.94 4.34 7.16
C LEU A 116 2.18 5.32 8.06
N LEU A 117 0.92 5.02 8.39
CA LEU A 117 0.11 5.82 9.32
C LEU A 117 0.79 6.00 10.67
N ARG A 118 1.37 4.92 11.23
CA ARG A 118 2.11 4.99 12.49
C ARG A 118 3.32 5.91 12.42
N LYS A 119 4.08 5.86 11.33
CA LYS A 119 5.26 6.73 11.15
C LYS A 119 4.85 8.20 11.03
N VAL A 120 3.88 8.49 10.15
CA VAL A 120 3.34 9.85 9.95
C VAL A 120 2.73 10.40 11.24
N GLY A 121 1.96 9.60 11.98
CA GLY A 121 1.33 10.04 13.23
C GLY A 121 2.30 10.34 14.37
N LYS A 122 3.47 9.67 14.41
CA LYS A 122 4.54 9.98 15.39
C LYS A 122 5.22 11.32 15.09
N GLU A 123 5.28 11.70 13.82
CA GLU A 123 5.86 12.97 13.40
C GLU A 123 4.84 14.09 13.65
N LYS A 124 4.89 14.72 14.84
CA LYS A 124 3.94 15.79 15.24
C LYS A 124 3.77 16.93 14.21
N ARG A 125 4.75 17.14 13.33
CA ARG A 125 4.74 18.16 12.27
C ARG A 125 3.79 17.80 11.10
N ASP A 126 3.42 16.54 10.97
CA ASP A 126 2.75 16.00 9.79
C ASP A 126 1.24 15.77 9.98
N GLN A 127 0.60 16.48 10.90
CA GLN A 127 -0.86 16.40 11.10
C GLN A 127 -1.65 16.73 9.82
N LYS A 128 -1.14 17.68 9.00
CA LYS A 128 -1.71 17.97 7.68
C LYS A 128 -1.64 16.77 6.74
N LEU A 129 -0.52 16.05 6.74
CA LEU A 129 -0.35 14.85 5.92
C LEU A 129 -1.24 13.71 6.41
N LEU A 130 -1.35 13.51 7.73
CA LEU A 130 -2.26 12.52 8.32
C LEU A 130 -3.71 12.78 7.89
N SER A 131 -4.14 14.04 7.93
CA SER A 131 -5.47 14.44 7.45
C SER A 131 -5.68 14.18 5.95
N LYS A 132 -4.65 14.40 5.11
CA LYS A 132 -4.69 14.04 3.67
C LYS A 132 -4.84 12.53 3.47
N ILE A 133 -4.09 11.72 4.21
CA ILE A 133 -4.19 10.25 4.16
C ILE A 133 -5.58 9.79 4.60
N GLN A 134 -6.11 10.33 5.69
CA GLN A 134 -7.46 10.04 6.18
C GLN A 134 -8.52 10.38 5.12
N SER A 135 -8.45 11.58 4.54
CA SER A 135 -9.38 12.02 3.49
C SER A 135 -9.32 11.11 2.26
N PHE A 136 -8.11 10.66 1.88
CA PHE A 136 -7.94 9.70 0.81
C PHE A 136 -8.61 8.35 1.13
N LEU A 137 -8.44 7.82 2.35
CA LEU A 137 -9.08 6.57 2.76
C LEU A 137 -10.61 6.67 2.76
N PHE A 138 -11.17 7.80 3.20
CA PHE A 138 -12.61 8.06 3.13
C PHE A 138 -13.13 8.14 1.70
N ALA A 139 -12.37 8.72 0.77
CA ALA A 139 -12.72 8.67 -0.64
C ALA A 139 -12.72 7.22 -1.18
N LYS A 140 -11.77 6.39 -0.76
CA LYS A 140 -11.70 4.98 -1.17
C LYS A 140 -12.80 4.09 -0.58
N LEU A 141 -13.38 4.45 0.57
CA LEU A 141 -14.58 3.76 1.09
C LEU A 141 -15.77 3.83 0.12
N LYS A 142 -15.84 4.89 -0.70
CA LYS A 142 -16.92 5.13 -1.66
C LYS A 142 -16.63 4.57 -3.06
N ASP A 143 -15.53 3.83 -3.22
CA ASP A 143 -15.15 3.24 -4.51
C ASP A 143 -16.14 2.12 -4.90
N SER A 144 -16.54 2.07 -6.17
CA SER A 144 -17.50 1.08 -6.67
C SER A 144 -16.96 -0.35 -6.64
N ARG A 145 -15.63 -0.52 -6.65
CA ARG A 145 -14.99 -1.84 -6.55
C ARG A 145 -14.96 -2.29 -5.10
N SER A 146 -15.67 -3.38 -4.82
CA SER A 146 -15.76 -3.94 -3.47
C SER A 146 -14.40 -4.21 -2.82
N ILE A 147 -13.39 -4.67 -3.58
CA ILE A 147 -12.05 -4.93 -3.02
C ILE A 147 -11.33 -3.66 -2.54
N VAL A 148 -11.55 -2.53 -3.23
CA VAL A 148 -10.95 -1.23 -2.89
C VAL A 148 -11.61 -0.67 -1.63
N ALA A 149 -12.95 -0.57 -1.64
CA ALA A 149 -13.73 -0.12 -0.49
C ALA A 149 -13.44 -0.97 0.75
N ARG A 150 -13.40 -2.30 0.57
CA ARG A 150 -13.11 -3.25 1.63
C ARG A 150 -11.70 -3.08 2.22
N THR A 151 -10.71 -2.81 1.38
CA THR A 151 -9.33 -2.60 1.85
C THR A 151 -9.23 -1.30 2.64
N ALA A 152 -9.89 -0.22 2.19
CA ALA A 152 -9.96 1.04 2.92
C ALA A 152 -10.66 0.87 4.29
N GLU A 153 -11.79 0.15 4.33
CA GLU A 153 -12.52 -0.16 5.56
C GLU A 153 -11.62 -0.89 6.57
N LEU A 154 -10.94 -1.95 6.14
CA LEU A 154 -10.03 -2.70 7.00
C LEU A 154 -8.89 -1.84 7.53
N ILE A 155 -8.30 -0.99 6.69
CA ILE A 155 -7.23 -0.06 7.09
C ILE A 155 -7.76 0.93 8.14
N LEU A 156 -8.93 1.52 7.95
CA LEU A 156 -9.52 2.47 8.90
C LEU A 156 -9.84 1.80 10.25
N ILE A 157 -10.43 0.60 10.24
CA ILE A 157 -10.65 -0.17 11.48
C ILE A 157 -9.32 -0.50 12.16
N GLY A 158 -8.32 -0.95 11.39
CA GLY A 158 -7.00 -1.26 11.90
C GLY A 158 -6.27 -0.05 12.47
N ALA A 159 -6.44 1.13 11.86
CA ALA A 159 -5.88 2.39 12.32
C ALA A 159 -6.56 2.87 13.61
N TYR A 160 -7.89 2.81 13.67
CA TYR A 160 -8.69 3.19 14.83
C TYR A 160 -8.33 2.35 16.06
N ARG A 161 -8.28 1.02 15.89
CA ARG A 161 -7.91 0.07 16.97
C ARG A 161 -6.48 0.21 17.49
N LYS A 162 -5.60 0.87 16.73
CA LYS A 162 -4.20 1.10 17.09
C LYS A 162 -3.94 2.55 17.51
N ASP A 163 -4.99 3.32 17.80
CA ASP A 163 -4.94 4.73 18.19
C ASP A 163 -4.25 5.65 17.16
N LEU A 164 -4.23 5.27 15.88
CA LEU A 164 -3.56 6.04 14.81
C LEU A 164 -4.47 7.10 14.18
N LEU A 165 -5.77 6.82 14.13
CA LEU A 165 -6.83 7.70 13.60
C LEU A 165 -8.04 7.63 14.54
N ARG A 166 -7.83 7.88 15.84
CA ARG A 166 -8.87 7.78 16.87
C ARG A 166 -9.58 9.12 17.03
N ASP A 167 -10.46 9.39 16.08
CA ASP A 167 -11.29 10.60 16.05
C ASP A 167 -12.73 10.27 15.64
N ALA A 168 -13.65 11.18 15.93
CA ALA A 168 -15.07 11.00 15.66
C ALA A 168 -15.38 10.81 14.16
N LYS A 169 -14.62 11.44 13.25
CA LYS A 169 -14.85 11.30 11.81
C LYS A 169 -14.51 9.88 11.36
N THR A 170 -13.41 9.32 11.84
CA THR A 170 -13.02 7.94 11.57
C THR A 170 -14.03 6.95 12.15
N ALA A 171 -14.50 7.16 13.39
CA ALA A 171 -15.52 6.32 14.00
C ALA A 171 -16.83 6.31 13.19
N ASN A 172 -17.31 7.49 12.79
CA ASN A 172 -18.53 7.64 11.99
C ASN A 172 -18.37 6.99 10.60
N ALA A 173 -17.24 7.18 9.93
CA ALA A 173 -16.97 6.56 8.63
C ALA A 173 -16.97 5.02 8.71
N ILE A 174 -16.45 4.45 9.81
CA ILE A 174 -16.50 3.00 10.06
C ILE A 174 -17.96 2.55 10.32
N ALA A 175 -18.72 3.31 11.11
CA ALA A 175 -20.12 3.01 11.40
C ALA A 175 -21.01 3.08 10.14
N GLU A 176 -20.76 4.00 9.22
CA GLU A 176 -21.48 4.07 7.93
C GLU A 176 -21.25 2.81 7.07
N CYS A 177 -20.08 2.16 7.18
CA CYS A 177 -19.78 0.94 6.44
C CYS A 177 -20.69 -0.25 6.83
N CYS A 178 -21.30 -0.22 8.02
CA CYS A 178 -22.27 -1.23 8.48
C CYS A 178 -23.52 -1.29 7.62
N PHE A 179 -23.87 -0.15 7.02
CA PHE A 179 -25.05 0.00 6.18
C PHE A 179 -24.72 -0.13 4.69
N HIS A 180 -23.48 -0.49 4.36
CA HIS A 180 -23.07 -0.62 2.97
C HIS A 180 -23.78 -1.80 2.29
N LYS A 181 -24.18 -1.62 1.01
CA LYS A 181 -24.94 -2.58 0.19
C LYS A 181 -24.29 -3.97 0.04
N VAL A 182 -23.04 -4.15 0.46
CA VAL A 182 -22.29 -5.39 0.31
C VAL A 182 -22.30 -6.13 1.65
N ALA A 183 -23.11 -7.19 1.75
CA ALA A 183 -23.34 -7.98 2.96
C ALA A 183 -22.03 -8.45 3.66
N ARG A 184 -20.97 -8.73 2.90
CA ARG A 184 -19.66 -9.09 3.46
C ARG A 184 -18.98 -7.98 4.28
N MET A 185 -19.24 -6.71 3.97
CA MET A 185 -18.74 -5.58 4.77
C MET A 185 -19.53 -5.48 6.08
N GLN A 186 -20.86 -5.66 6.00
CA GLN A 186 -21.75 -5.68 7.17
C GLN A 186 -21.35 -6.78 8.18
N VAL A 187 -21.16 -8.02 7.71
CA VAL A 187 -20.77 -9.17 8.56
C VAL A 187 -19.39 -8.96 9.19
N SER A 188 -18.45 -8.37 8.44
CA SER A 188 -17.13 -8.07 8.98
C SER A 188 -17.17 -7.04 10.09
N PHE A 189 -17.96 -5.98 9.93
CA PHE A 189 -18.11 -4.98 10.98
C PHE A 189 -18.71 -5.64 12.23
N LEU A 190 -19.83 -6.35 12.10
CA LEU A 190 -20.50 -7.02 13.22
C LEU A 190 -19.58 -7.96 13.99
N ARG A 191 -18.75 -8.74 13.28
CA ARG A 191 -17.76 -9.62 13.90
C ARG A 191 -16.61 -8.85 14.57
N GLN A 192 -16.32 -7.65 14.11
CA GLN A 192 -15.25 -6.80 14.65
C GLN A 192 -15.72 -5.93 15.82
N THR A 193 -17.00 -5.58 15.90
CA THR A 193 -17.59 -4.76 16.97
C THR A 193 -18.05 -5.55 18.18
N THR A 194 -18.38 -6.83 17.98
CA THR A 194 -18.62 -7.81 19.06
C THR A 194 -17.35 -8.25 19.79
N SER A 195 -16.16 -7.83 19.31
CA SER A 195 -14.91 -7.93 20.06
C SER A 195 -14.84 -6.78 21.09
N PRO A 196 -14.51 -7.03 22.37
CA PRO A 196 -14.78 -6.14 23.51
C PRO A 196 -14.11 -4.76 23.51
N LEU A 197 -13.40 -4.39 22.44
CA LEU A 197 -12.71 -3.10 22.31
C LEU A 197 -13.60 -1.96 21.78
N LEU A 198 -14.74 -2.25 21.13
CA LEU A 198 -15.66 -1.23 20.64
C LEU A 198 -16.91 -1.04 21.52
N ALA A 199 -17.13 -1.91 22.51
CA ALA A 199 -18.25 -1.82 23.44
C ALA A 199 -18.14 -0.61 24.40
N ASN A 200 -16.96 -0.03 24.56
CA ASN A 200 -16.71 1.07 25.50
C ASN A 200 -16.70 2.47 24.85
N SER A 201 -17.00 2.60 23.56
CA SER A 201 -17.31 3.90 22.97
C SER A 201 -18.82 4.08 22.96
N HIS A 202 -19.35 4.76 23.98
CA HIS A 202 -20.66 5.39 23.92
C HIS A 202 -20.65 6.42 22.78
N VAL A 203 -20.97 5.94 21.58
CA VAL A 203 -21.48 6.74 20.45
C VAL A 203 -22.69 5.99 19.92
N ILE A 204 -23.76 6.07 20.70
CA ILE A 204 -25.13 6.37 20.26
C ILE A 204 -25.65 7.39 21.27
#